data_AF-A0A5C8VFL6-F1
#
_entry.id   AF-A0A5C8VFL6-F1
#
_cell.length_a   1.000
_cell.length_b   1.000
_cell.length_c   1.000
_cell.angle_alpha   90.00
_cell.angle_beta   90.00
_cell.angle_gamma   90.00
#
_symmetry.space_group_name_H-M   'P 1'
#
loop_
_entity.id
_entity.type
_entity.pdbx_description
1 polymer ?
#
loop_
_entity_poly.entity_id
_entity_poly.type
_entity_poly.pdbx_seq_one_letter_code
_entity_poly.pdbx_strand_id
1 'polypeptide(L)'
;MSDVADAELFGNDDWSVSVDGLEHRATGYFISRDAVTTRRAEGLWDWPLQLAEKSWCRPSLFREAFLAALDRFGIARDAGLTRSFALGYGIRAGDASTSDGFVTLADVLKPRAAPATVRIAAEPAVRALAAAGA
;
A
#
# COMPACT_ATOMS: atom_id res chain seq x y z
N MET A 1 -21.59 27.30 30.88
CA MET A 1 -22.29 27.02 29.62
C MET A 1 -21.55 25.88 28.92
N SER A 2 -21.64 24.67 29.46
CA SER A 2 -21.24 23.45 28.76
C SER A 2 -22.49 22.97 28.06
N ASP A 3 -22.75 23.55 26.89
CA ASP A 3 -23.75 22.97 26.01
C ASP A 3 -23.25 21.59 25.63
N VAL A 4 -24.17 20.64 25.65
CA VAL A 4 -23.93 19.22 25.43
C VAL A 4 -23.10 19.10 24.17
N ALA A 5 -21.88 18.52 24.28
CA ALA A 5 -21.12 18.14 23.11
C ALA A 5 -22.08 17.37 22.20
N ASP A 6 -22.44 17.98 21.07
CA ASP A 6 -23.39 17.43 20.12
C ASP A 6 -22.96 15.99 19.86
N ALA A 7 -23.77 15.02 20.29
CA ALA A 7 -23.28 13.73 20.81
C ALA A 7 -22.16 13.16 19.94
N GLU A 8 -20.92 13.22 20.44
CA GLU A 8 -19.74 12.87 19.67
C GLU A 8 -19.83 11.41 19.22
N LEU A 9 -19.92 11.20 17.91
CA LEU A 9 -20.06 9.89 17.28
C LEU A 9 -18.71 9.19 17.11
N PHE A 10 -17.64 9.98 17.02
CA PHE A 10 -16.25 9.53 16.93
C PHE A 10 -15.31 10.67 17.31
N GLY A 11 -14.17 10.34 17.92
CA GLY A 11 -13.13 11.30 18.25
C GLY A 11 -11.73 10.69 18.22
N ASN A 12 -10.76 11.43 17.66
CA ASN A 12 -9.33 11.20 17.83
C ASN A 12 -8.62 12.50 18.25
N ASP A 13 -7.29 12.48 18.34
CA ASP A 13 -6.47 13.60 18.84
C ASP A 13 -6.77 14.95 18.15
N ASP A 14 -7.05 14.92 16.84
CA ASP A 14 -7.20 16.13 16.03
C ASP A 14 -8.66 16.41 15.63
N TRP A 15 -9.52 15.39 15.62
CA TRP A 15 -10.87 15.48 15.04
C TRP A 15 -11.97 14.93 15.95
N SER A 16 -13.12 15.58 15.90
CA SER A 16 -14.40 15.08 16.40
C SER A 16 -15.38 14.92 15.23
N VAL A 17 -16.29 13.95 15.35
CA VAL A 17 -17.41 13.72 14.43
C VAL A 17 -18.69 13.81 15.24
N SER A 18 -19.60 14.68 14.84
CA SER A 18 -20.95 14.80 15.41
C SER A 18 -22.00 14.41 14.36
N VAL A 19 -23.27 14.56 14.70
CA VAL A 19 -24.38 14.37 13.75
C VAL A 19 -24.34 15.38 12.59
N ASP A 20 -23.74 16.54 12.82
CA ASP A 20 -23.72 17.67 11.89
C ASP A 20 -22.47 17.69 11.00
N GLY A 21 -21.39 17.01 11.36
CA GLY A 21 -20.17 17.06 10.57
C GLY A 21 -18.91 16.63 11.31
N LEU A 22 -17.77 17.07 10.77
CA LEU A 22 -16.45 16.86 11.34
C LEU A 22 -15.85 18.19 11.77
N GLU A 23 -15.23 18.23 12.94
CA GLU A 23 -14.56 19.42 13.44
C GLU A 23 -13.11 19.10 13.82
N HIS A 24 -12.18 19.93 13.37
CA HIS A 24 -10.80 19.89 13.82
C HIS A 24 -10.67 20.62 15.16
N ARG A 25 -10.33 19.89 16.22
CA ARG A 25 -10.40 20.34 17.61
C ARG A 25 -9.56 21.58 17.90
N ALA A 26 -8.35 21.66 17.32
CA ALA A 26 -7.41 22.74 17.63
C ALA A 26 -7.73 24.05 16.88
N THR A 27 -8.36 23.96 15.70
CA THR A 27 -8.62 25.14 14.85
C THR A 27 -10.10 25.51 14.75
N GLY A 28 -11.00 24.66 15.24
CA GLY A 28 -12.45 24.80 15.03
C GLY A 28 -12.85 24.68 13.54
N TYR A 29 -12.01 24.04 12.72
CA TYR A 29 -12.30 23.93 11.29
C TYR A 29 -13.40 22.90 11.08
N PHE A 30 -14.54 23.33 10.54
CA PHE A 30 -15.73 22.50 10.43
C PHE A 30 -16.04 22.10 8.98
N ILE A 31 -16.37 20.83 8.79
CA ILE A 31 -16.86 20.25 7.54
C ILE A 31 -18.28 19.75 7.82
N SER A 32 -19.29 20.39 7.24
CA SER A 32 -20.68 19.95 7.42
C SER A 32 -20.90 18.58 6.79
N ARG A 33 -21.81 17.80 7.37
CA ARG A 33 -22.24 16.49 6.90
C ARG A 33 -22.63 16.51 5.43
N ASP A 34 -23.40 17.51 5.01
CA ASP A 34 -23.83 17.66 3.62
C ASP A 34 -22.64 17.91 2.67
N ALA A 35 -21.62 18.62 3.16
CA ALA A 35 -20.42 18.88 2.38
C ALA A 35 -19.50 17.66 2.26
N VAL A 36 -19.55 16.68 3.17
CA VAL A 36 -18.63 15.51 3.19
C VAL A 36 -18.61 14.77 1.85
N THR A 37 -19.73 14.71 1.13
CA THR A 37 -19.85 14.00 -0.14
C THR A 37 -19.41 14.80 -1.37
N THR A 38 -19.03 16.07 -1.20
CA THR A 38 -18.70 16.99 -2.29
C THR A 38 -17.62 16.43 -3.21
N ARG A 39 -17.86 16.52 -4.51
CA ARG A 39 -16.97 16.02 -5.57
C ARG A 39 -16.44 17.15 -6.44
N ARG A 40 -15.24 16.94 -6.96
CA ARG A 40 -14.66 17.73 -8.06
C ARG A 40 -15.17 17.23 -9.41
N ALA A 41 -14.94 18.01 -10.47
CA ALA A 41 -15.40 17.73 -11.82
C ALA A 41 -14.92 16.36 -12.35
N GLU A 42 -13.73 15.92 -11.92
CA GLU A 42 -13.09 14.65 -12.27
C GLU A 42 -13.56 13.44 -11.43
N GLY A 43 -14.60 13.59 -10.61
CA GLY A 43 -15.16 12.52 -9.76
C GLY A 43 -14.35 12.22 -8.49
N LEU A 44 -13.32 13.02 -8.19
CA LEU A 44 -12.57 12.97 -6.94
C LEU A 44 -13.37 13.59 -5.79
N TRP A 45 -13.14 13.10 -4.58
CA TRP A 45 -13.66 13.69 -3.36
C TRP A 45 -12.90 14.97 -3.05
N ASP A 46 -13.64 16.03 -2.73
CA ASP A 46 -13.04 17.34 -2.55
C ASP A 46 -12.25 17.44 -1.24
N TRP A 47 -12.84 16.98 -0.13
CA TRP A 47 -12.25 17.15 1.20
C TRP A 47 -10.89 16.46 1.41
N PRO A 48 -10.64 15.22 0.94
CA PRO A 48 -9.31 14.64 0.99
C PRO A 48 -8.23 15.48 0.29
N LEU A 49 -8.59 16.17 -0.81
CA LEU A 49 -7.66 17.04 -1.53
C LEU A 49 -7.50 18.39 -0.82
N GLN A 50 -8.60 18.99 -0.39
CA GLN A 50 -8.57 20.30 0.27
C GLN A 50 -7.81 20.27 1.60
N LEU A 51 -7.94 19.20 2.39
CA LEU A 51 -7.24 19.10 3.67
C LEU A 51 -5.75 18.76 3.50
N ALA A 52 -5.36 18.13 2.39
CA ALA A 52 -3.97 17.89 2.07
C ALA A 52 -3.16 19.18 1.84
N GLU A 53 -3.83 20.26 1.42
CA GLU A 53 -3.21 21.58 1.27
C GLU A 53 -2.99 22.30 2.61
N LYS A 54 -3.53 21.78 3.73
CA LYS A 54 -3.46 22.42 5.03
C LYS A 54 -2.32 21.84 5.85
N SER A 55 -1.32 22.66 6.14
CA SER A 55 -0.12 22.27 6.91
C SER A 55 -0.40 21.77 8.32
N TRP A 56 -1.56 22.15 8.89
CA TRP A 56 -2.00 21.70 10.22
C TRP A 56 -2.72 20.34 10.18
N CYS A 57 -3.14 19.86 9.01
CA CYS A 57 -3.91 18.63 8.91
C CYS A 57 -2.99 17.40 8.89
N ARG A 58 -3.07 16.56 9.93
CA ARG A 58 -2.35 15.28 9.97
C ARG A 58 -3.10 14.24 9.12
N PRO A 59 -2.49 13.72 8.03
CA PRO A 59 -3.19 12.87 7.07
C PRO A 59 -3.84 11.62 7.66
N SER A 60 -3.16 10.95 8.60
CA SER A 60 -3.64 9.72 9.21
C SER A 60 -4.87 9.95 10.09
N LEU A 61 -4.86 11.02 10.90
CA LEU A 61 -5.93 11.35 11.83
C LEU A 61 -7.16 11.89 11.08
N PHE A 62 -6.95 12.70 10.06
CA PHE A 62 -8.06 13.12 9.19
C PHE A 62 -8.67 11.93 8.44
N ARG A 63 -7.85 11.03 7.87
CA ARG A 63 -8.37 9.85 7.16
C ARG A 63 -9.22 8.98 8.08
N GLU A 64 -8.79 8.74 9.31
CA GLU A 64 -9.54 7.97 10.30
C GLU A 64 -10.90 8.62 10.59
N ALA A 65 -10.91 9.92 10.94
CA ALA A 65 -12.14 10.64 11.23
C ALA A 65 -13.09 10.73 10.03
N PHE A 66 -12.55 10.95 8.83
CA PHE A 66 -13.31 10.99 7.59
C PHE A 66 -13.99 9.65 7.31
N LEU A 67 -13.26 8.54 7.43
CA LEU A 67 -13.81 7.20 7.23
C LEU A 67 -14.87 6.84 8.28
N ALA A 68 -14.67 7.24 9.54
CA ALA A 68 -15.66 7.10 10.59
C ALA A 68 -16.92 7.90 10.28
N ALA A 69 -16.80 9.14 9.82
CA ALA A 69 -17.93 9.97 9.41
C ALA A 69 -18.72 9.33 8.25
N LEU A 70 -18.05 8.79 7.22
CA LEU A 70 -18.73 8.08 6.13
C LEU A 70 -19.56 6.89 6.65
N ASP A 71 -19.01 6.11 7.58
CA ASP A 71 -19.73 4.97 8.16
C ASP A 71 -20.94 5.43 8.99
N ARG A 72 -20.79 6.49 9.80
CA ARG A 72 -21.87 7.04 10.63
C ARG A 72 -22.97 7.70 9.82
N PHE A 73 -22.61 8.34 8.70
CA PHE A 73 -23.56 9.02 7.83
C PHE A 73 -24.19 8.10 6.78
N GLY A 74 -23.77 6.83 6.71
CA GLY A 74 -24.27 5.86 5.74
C GLY A 74 -23.83 6.15 4.31
N ILE A 75 -22.68 6.80 4.13
CA ILE A 75 -22.16 7.19 2.82
C ILE A 75 -21.26 6.08 2.26
N ALA A 76 -21.64 5.56 1.10
CA ALA A 76 -20.86 4.52 0.43
C ALA A 76 -19.49 5.03 -0.02
N ARG A 77 -18.47 4.22 0.24
CA ARG A 77 -17.10 4.45 -0.23
C ARG A 77 -16.98 3.94 -1.67
N ASP A 78 -16.24 4.67 -2.49
CA ASP A 78 -15.98 4.29 -3.89
C ASP A 78 -14.48 4.31 -4.22
N ALA A 79 -14.13 3.87 -5.43
CA ALA A 79 -12.76 3.93 -5.92
C ALA A 79 -12.22 5.37 -6.00
N GLY A 80 -13.10 6.35 -6.21
CA GLY A 80 -12.76 7.78 -6.19
C GLY A 80 -12.21 8.23 -4.85
N LEU A 81 -12.74 7.71 -3.74
CA LEU A 81 -12.26 8.03 -2.38
C LEU A 81 -10.81 7.63 -2.20
N THR A 82 -10.49 6.39 -2.56
CA THR A 82 -9.13 5.85 -2.47
C THR A 82 -8.15 6.68 -3.31
N ARG A 83 -8.55 7.01 -4.54
CA ARG A 83 -7.75 7.86 -5.44
C ARG A 83 -7.53 9.26 -4.87
N SER A 84 -8.54 9.85 -4.23
CA SER A 84 -8.48 11.20 -3.66
C SER A 84 -7.49 11.27 -2.49
N PHE A 85 -7.50 10.29 -1.58
CA PHE A 85 -6.51 10.19 -0.51
C PHE A 85 -5.09 9.97 -1.06
N ALA A 86 -4.93 9.09 -2.06
CA ALA A 86 -3.63 8.82 -2.66
C ALA A 86 -3.04 10.05 -3.37
N LEU A 87 -3.88 10.88 -4.00
CA LEU A 87 -3.43 12.11 -4.65
C LEU A 87 -3.14 13.23 -3.65
N GLY A 88 -4.00 13.44 -2.65
CA GLY A 88 -3.83 14.52 -1.67
C GLY A 88 -2.62 14.28 -0.76
N TYR A 89 -2.49 13.09 -0.20
CA TYR A 89 -1.49 12.82 0.85
C TYR A 89 -0.30 11.98 0.37
N GLY A 90 -0.31 11.60 -0.91
CA GLY A 90 0.62 10.65 -1.49
C GLY A 90 0.26 9.20 -1.14
N ILE A 91 0.77 8.25 -1.94
CA ILE A 91 0.80 6.85 -1.54
C ILE A 91 1.86 6.69 -0.46
N ARG A 92 1.45 6.74 0.80
CA ARG A 92 2.16 6.03 1.86
C ARG A 92 1.69 4.58 1.80
N ALA A 93 2.12 3.86 0.76
CA ALA A 93 2.32 2.42 0.90
C ALA A 93 3.16 2.32 2.17
N GLY A 94 2.59 1.71 3.21
CA GLY A 94 3.12 1.80 4.56
C GLY A 94 4.63 1.61 4.54
N ASP A 95 5.32 2.27 5.47
CA ASP A 95 6.68 1.93 5.86
C ASP A 95 6.79 0.40 6.01
N ALA A 96 7.10 -0.28 4.90
CA ALA A 96 7.98 -1.42 4.87
C ALA A 96 9.39 -0.84 4.98
N SER A 97 9.63 -0.12 6.08
CA SER A 97 10.94 -0.11 6.73
C SER A 97 11.13 -1.41 7.53
N THR A 98 10.42 -2.48 7.19
CA THR A 98 11.09 -3.77 7.08
C THR A 98 11.71 -3.81 5.70
N SER A 99 13.02 -3.62 5.65
CA SER A 99 13.84 -4.19 4.58
C SER A 99 13.66 -5.71 4.63
N ASP A 100 12.51 -6.23 4.21
CA ASP A 100 12.41 -7.60 3.75
C ASP A 100 13.10 -7.58 2.39
N GLY A 101 14.41 -7.84 2.50
CA GLY A 101 15.38 -7.70 1.44
C GLY A 101 14.83 -8.28 0.16
N PHE A 102 14.82 -7.46 -0.89
CA PHE A 102 14.75 -7.98 -2.24
C PHE A 102 15.91 -8.96 -2.40
N VAL A 103 15.61 -10.25 -2.33
CA VAL A 103 16.54 -11.32 -2.67
C VAL A 103 16.61 -11.37 -4.18
N THR A 104 17.79 -11.26 -4.75
CA THR A 104 17.92 -11.32 -6.20
C THR A 104 17.64 -12.75 -6.67
N LEU A 105 17.15 -12.91 -7.90
CA LEU A 105 16.95 -14.25 -8.48
C LEU A 105 18.25 -15.07 -8.45
N ALA A 106 19.41 -14.42 -8.55
CA ALA A 106 20.72 -15.06 -8.46
C ALA A 106 20.97 -15.69 -7.08
N ASP A 107 20.44 -15.11 -6.00
CA ASP A 107 20.63 -15.61 -4.64
C ASP A 107 19.74 -16.85 -4.34
N VAL A 108 18.66 -17.04 -5.10
CA VAL A 108 17.74 -18.20 -4.98
C VAL A 108 18.20 -19.36 -5.85
N LEU A 109 18.86 -19.09 -6.98
CA LEU A 109 19.25 -20.11 -7.94
C LEU A 109 20.63 -20.72 -7.60
N LYS A 110 20.64 -21.96 -7.13
CA LYS A 110 21.88 -22.74 -7.02
C LYS A 110 22.24 -23.34 -8.39
N PRO A 111 23.38 -22.97 -9.01
CA PRO A 111 23.78 -23.57 -10.28
C PRO A 111 24.00 -25.08 -10.08
N ARG A 112 23.32 -25.87 -10.91
CA ARG A 112 23.53 -27.32 -10.97
C ARG A 112 24.95 -27.58 -11.50
N ALA A 113 25.80 -28.20 -10.68
CA ALA A 113 27.13 -28.61 -11.09
C ALA A 113 27.05 -29.50 -12.33
N ALA A 114 27.90 -29.23 -13.32
CA ALA A 114 27.99 -30.06 -14.52
C ALA A 114 28.42 -31.48 -14.11
N PRO A 115 27.77 -32.54 -14.64
CA PRO A 115 28.21 -33.90 -14.37
C PRO A 115 29.63 -34.08 -14.90
N ALA A 116 30.53 -34.61 -14.05
CA ALA A 116 31.88 -34.93 -14.46
C ALA A 116 31.82 -35.96 -15.60
N THR A 117 32.34 -35.59 -16.77
CA THR A 117 32.58 -36.55 -17.85
C THR A 117 33.62 -37.56 -17.39
N VAL A 118 33.17 -38.77 -17.08
CA VAL A 118 34.05 -39.93 -16.89
C VAL A 118 34.55 -40.32 -18.28
N ARG A 119 35.84 -40.08 -18.55
CA ARG A 119 36.49 -40.67 -19.72
C ARG A 119 36.71 -42.15 -19.42
N ILE A 120 35.93 -43.00 -20.06
CA ILE A 120 36.19 -44.44 -20.08
C ILE A 120 37.42 -44.64 -20.99
N ALA A 121 38.52 -45.12 -20.41
CA ALA A 121 39.67 -45.54 -21.19
C ALA A 121 39.28 -46.79 -21.99
N ALA A 122 39.39 -46.72 -23.32
CA ALA A 122 39.22 -47.88 -24.19
C ALA A 122 40.42 -48.81 -24.02
N GLU A 123 40.17 -50.09 -23.75
CA GLU A 123 41.23 -51.11 -23.74
C GLU A 123 41.86 -51.25 -25.13
N PRO A 124 43.20 -51.43 -25.21
CA PRO A 124 43.87 -51.60 -26.49
C PRO A 124 43.52 -52.95 -27.12
N ALA A 125 42.92 -52.92 -28.31
CA ALA A 125 42.69 -54.10 -29.13
C ALA A 125 44.01 -54.75 -29.54
N VAL A 126 44.23 -55.99 -29.10
CA VAL A 126 45.38 -56.81 -29.53
C VAL A 126 45.18 -57.19 -30.99
N ARG A 127 45.99 -56.61 -31.88
CA ARG A 127 45.97 -56.88 -33.32
C ARG A 127 46.74 -58.17 -33.58
N ALA A 128 46.04 -59.27 -33.86
CA ALA A 128 46.65 -60.52 -34.28
C ALA A 128 47.26 -60.37 -35.69
N LEU A 129 48.58 -60.53 -35.80
CA LEU A 129 49.28 -60.65 -37.08
C LEU A 129 49.17 -62.09 -37.57
N ALA A 130 48.42 -62.33 -38.64
CA ALA A 130 48.49 -63.58 -39.39
C ALA A 130 49.71 -63.54 -40.31
N ALA A 131 50.68 -64.40 -40.07
CA ALA A 131 51.77 -64.68 -41.02
C ALA A 131 51.32 -65.78 -41.98
N ALA A 132 51.25 -65.45 -43.27
CA ALA A 132 51.10 -66.40 -44.37
C ALA A 132 52.40 -66.39 -45.20
N GLY A 133 52.97 -67.57 -45.40
CA GLY A 133 54.08 -67.89 -46.30
C GLY A 133 54.39 -69.37 -46.12
N ALA A 134 53.92 -70.25 -47.01
CA ALA A 134 54.52 -70.62 -48.31
C ALA A 134 55.76 -71.50 -48.12
#